data_AF-A0A6J1WI20-F1
#
_entry.id   AF-A0A6J1WI20-F1
#
_cell.length_a   1.000
_cell.length_b   1.000
_cell.length_c   1.000
_cell.angle_alpha   90.00
_cell.angle_beta   90.00
_cell.angle_gamma   90.00
#
_symmetry.space_group_name_H-M   'P 1'
#
loop_
_entity.id
_entity.type
_entity.pdbx_description
1 polymer ?
#
loop_
_entity_poly.entity_id
_entity_poly.type
_entity_poly.pdbx_seq_one_letter_code
_entity_poly.pdbx_strand_id
1 'polypeptide(L)'
;MPLIDITNPDIIKFLIENYDKTAKLRMKWNHIHGEKMKEAASLTREEKGYYETDVLKQTMVAGMAIITRDNTVASSNRKLRVIRDGTHIPGITNLKKKHCITDVGFADPKIDPRLARPDTDLSVDPIMRPIDPKQKKVIYKDIPVFGRNAYLKSRSRIPPEQKYYFIECSGWEYGWRLTDSYFNKNAPTCGRVWRLTRDVKSRTGPHPDPKHYQNSDLLGVAKCPKV
;
A
#
# COMPACT_ATOMS: atom_id res chain seq x y z
N MET A 1 -15.62 1.18 5.71
CA MET A 1 -16.87 0.52 6.15
C MET A 1 -18.00 1.52 5.97
N PRO A 2 -19.14 1.14 5.38
CA PRO A 2 -20.29 2.03 5.33
C PRO A 2 -20.72 2.40 6.76
N LEU A 3 -21.08 3.67 6.96
CA LEU A 3 -21.64 4.14 8.24
C LEU A 3 -22.98 3.45 8.45
N ILE A 4 -23.14 2.77 9.60
CA ILE A 4 -24.40 2.13 9.99
C ILE A 4 -25.40 3.24 10.25
N ASP A 5 -26.55 3.21 9.57
CA ASP A 5 -27.61 4.18 9.76
C ASP A 5 -28.38 3.87 11.05
N ILE A 6 -28.09 4.65 12.10
CA ILE A 6 -28.67 4.50 13.44
C ILE A 6 -30.10 5.06 13.48
N THR A 7 -30.57 5.77 12.43
CA THR A 7 -31.92 6.35 12.41
C THR A 7 -33.00 5.35 11.98
N ASN A 8 -32.62 4.26 11.31
CA ASN A 8 -33.56 3.24 10.88
C ASN A 8 -33.96 2.31 12.06
N PRO A 9 -35.25 2.24 12.45
CA PRO A 9 -35.71 1.44 13.59
C PRO A 9 -35.44 -0.06 13.44
N ASP A 10 -35.41 -0.60 12.22
CA ASP A 10 -35.14 -2.02 11.98
C ASP A 10 -33.68 -2.38 12.30
N ILE A 11 -32.75 -1.48 12.00
CA ILE A 11 -31.33 -1.64 12.31
C ILE A 11 -31.14 -1.59 13.83
N ILE A 12 -31.79 -0.66 14.52
CA ILE A 12 -31.77 -0.57 15.99
C ILE A 12 -32.28 -1.88 16.61
N LYS A 13 -33.43 -2.39 16.13
CA LYS A 13 -34.01 -3.65 16.62
C LYS A 13 -33.07 -4.83 16.43
N PHE A 14 -32.46 -4.96 15.25
CA PHE A 14 -31.48 -6.00 14.97
C PHE A 14 -30.25 -5.94 15.90
N LEU A 15 -29.74 -4.74 16.17
CA LEU A 15 -28.60 -4.55 17.07
C LEU A 15 -28.95 -4.95 18.51
N ILE A 16 -30.15 -4.59 18.99
CA ILE A 16 -30.65 -5.00 20.31
C ILE A 16 -30.78 -6.52 20.39
N GLU A 17 -31.38 -7.16 19.39
CA GLU A 17 -31.53 -8.62 19.37
C GLU A 17 -30.18 -9.35 19.37
N ASN A 18 -29.19 -8.84 18.63
CA ASN A 18 -27.84 -9.41 18.66
C ASN A 18 -27.15 -9.19 20.00
N TYR A 19 -27.31 -8.01 20.59
CA TYR A 19 -26.80 -7.74 21.93
C TYR A 19 -27.37 -8.76 22.94
N ASP A 20 -28.69 -8.97 22.94
CA ASP A 20 -29.36 -9.93 23.82
C ASP A 20 -28.91 -11.37 23.57
N LYS A 21 -28.75 -11.78 22.30
CA LYS A 21 -28.22 -13.10 21.95
C LYS A 21 -26.81 -13.29 22.51
N THR A 22 -25.93 -12.31 22.32
CA THR A 22 -24.56 -12.40 22.84
C THR A 22 -24.53 -12.37 24.37
N ALA A 23 -25.39 -11.57 25.02
CA ALA A 23 -25.53 -11.54 26.47
C ALA A 23 -25.99 -12.89 27.01
N LYS A 24 -27.01 -13.52 26.40
CA LYS A 24 -27.47 -14.87 26.75
C LYS A 24 -26.38 -15.92 26.58
N LEU A 25 -25.62 -15.87 25.49
CA LEU A 25 -24.50 -16.78 25.28
C LEU A 25 -23.41 -16.61 26.34
N ARG A 26 -23.08 -15.37 26.71
CA ARG A 26 -22.13 -15.08 27.79
C ARG A 26 -22.63 -15.58 29.14
N MET A 27 -23.90 -15.34 29.47
CA MET A 27 -24.50 -15.84 30.71
C MET A 27 -24.51 -17.37 30.76
N LYS A 28 -24.87 -18.02 29.66
CA LYS A 28 -24.81 -19.48 29.54
C LYS A 28 -23.38 -20.00 29.73
N TRP A 29 -22.41 -19.36 29.08
CA TRP A 29 -21.00 -19.72 29.24
C TRP A 29 -20.52 -19.54 30.69
N ASN A 30 -20.85 -18.41 31.32
CA ASN A 30 -20.55 -18.13 32.72
C ASN A 30 -21.21 -19.15 33.66
N HIS A 31 -22.40 -19.64 33.34
CA HIS A 31 -23.07 -20.66 34.12
C HIS A 31 -22.38 -22.02 33.98
N ILE A 32 -22.08 -22.44 32.74
CA ILE A 32 -21.41 -23.73 32.45
C ILE A 32 -19.99 -23.78 33.06
N HIS A 33 -19.27 -22.65 33.05
CA HIS A 33 -17.88 -22.57 33.50
C HIS A 33 -17.70 -21.83 34.83
N GLY A 34 -18.80 -21.53 35.53
CA GLY A 34 -18.79 -20.68 36.72
C GLY A 34 -18.01 -21.29 37.88
N GLU A 35 -18.12 -22.59 38.10
CA GLU A 35 -17.38 -23.28 39.15
C GLU A 35 -15.87 -23.25 38.90
N LYS A 36 -15.45 -23.53 37.65
CA LYS A 36 -14.04 -23.41 37.23
C LYS A 36 -13.52 -21.98 37.39
N MET A 37 -14.35 -20.98 37.10
CA MET A 37 -14.00 -19.57 37.29
C MET A 37 -13.87 -19.21 38.78
N LYS A 38 -14.72 -19.75 39.65
CA LYS A 38 -14.63 -19.56 41.11
C LYS A 38 -13.39 -20.22 41.68
N GLU A 39 -13.10 -21.46 41.29
CA GLU A 39 -11.88 -22.19 41.63
C GLU A 39 -10.63 -21.46 41.10
N ALA A 40 -10.73 -20.88 39.90
CA ALA A 40 -9.67 -20.07 39.33
C ALA A 40 -9.46 -18.74 40.07
N ALA A 41 -10.53 -18.10 40.53
CA ALA A 41 -10.47 -16.84 41.26
C ALA A 41 -10.00 -17.03 42.71
N SER A 42 -10.27 -18.19 43.32
CA SER A 42 -9.74 -18.52 44.64
C SER A 42 -8.22 -18.74 44.59
N LEU A 43 -7.49 -18.10 45.50
CA LEU A 43 -6.04 -18.25 45.66
C LEU A 43 -5.64 -19.64 46.19
N THR A 44 -6.60 -20.41 46.69
CA THR A 44 -6.43 -21.73 47.31
C THR A 44 -6.42 -22.84 46.24
N ARG A 45 -5.52 -22.74 45.26
CA ARG A 45 -5.30 -23.85 44.32
C ARG A 45 -4.22 -24.76 44.90
N GLU A 46 -4.46 -26.06 44.88
CA GLU A 46 -3.41 -27.02 45.18
C GLU A 46 -2.28 -26.87 44.15
N GLU A 47 -1.03 -26.79 44.64
CA GLU A 47 0.13 -26.72 43.79
C GLU A 47 0.24 -28.02 42.99
N LYS A 48 0.02 -27.94 41.68
CA LYS A 48 0.03 -29.12 40.80
C LYS A 48 1.43 -29.70 40.54
N GLY A 49 2.48 -29.08 41.07
CA GLY A 49 3.85 -29.58 41.01
C GLY A 49 4.35 -29.87 39.59
N TYR A 50 4.01 -29.03 38.60
CA TYR A 50 4.41 -29.26 37.22
C TYR A 50 5.94 -29.25 37.07
N TYR A 51 6.49 -30.31 36.48
CA TYR A 51 7.88 -30.33 36.05
C TYR A 51 8.00 -29.85 34.60
N GLU A 52 9.20 -29.44 34.18
CA GLU A 52 9.46 -29.02 32.80
C GLU A 52 9.05 -30.10 31.78
N THR A 53 9.24 -31.37 32.15
CA THR A 53 8.83 -32.54 31.37
C THR A 53 7.34 -32.59 31.11
N ASP A 54 6.50 -32.15 32.05
CA ASP A 54 5.04 -32.16 31.91
C ASP A 54 4.58 -31.07 30.95
N VAL A 55 5.21 -29.89 31.03
CA VAL A 55 4.96 -28.77 30.09
C VAL A 55 5.36 -29.16 28.67
N LEU A 56 6.53 -29.80 28.50
CA LEU A 56 6.98 -30.33 27.21
C LEU A 56 6.05 -31.41 26.67
N LYS A 57 5.61 -32.35 27.52
CA LYS A 57 4.65 -33.39 27.13
C LYS A 57 3.32 -32.78 26.68
N GLN A 58 2.80 -31.78 27.40
CA GLN A 58 1.50 -31.19 27.09
C GLN A 58 1.54 -30.33 25.83
N THR A 59 2.64 -29.60 25.60
CA THR A 59 2.87 -28.88 24.34
C THR A 59 3.00 -29.83 23.16
N MET A 60 3.70 -30.95 23.31
CA MET A 60 3.74 -32.00 22.29
C MET A 60 2.36 -32.57 21.98
N VAL A 61 1.57 -32.93 23.01
CA VAL A 61 0.21 -33.47 22.86
C VAL A 61 -0.70 -32.47 22.14
N ALA A 62 -0.64 -31.18 22.50
CA ALA A 62 -1.39 -30.13 21.83
C ALA A 62 -0.97 -29.98 20.35
N GLY A 63 0.33 -30.06 20.07
CA GLY A 63 0.87 -30.03 18.70
C GLY A 63 0.41 -31.21 17.85
N MET A 64 0.30 -32.41 18.41
CA MET A 64 -0.17 -33.59 17.67
C MET A 64 -1.60 -33.42 17.16
N ALA A 65 -2.50 -32.78 17.91
CA ALA A 65 -3.87 -32.53 17.47
C ALA A 65 -3.92 -31.61 16.22
N ILE A 66 -3.01 -30.64 16.13
CA ILE A 66 -2.89 -29.75 14.97
C ILE A 66 -2.33 -30.52 13.78
N ILE A 67 -1.24 -31.27 13.98
CA ILE A 67 -0.59 -32.04 12.92
C ILE A 67 -1.54 -33.09 12.33
N THR A 68 -2.32 -33.78 13.17
CA THR A 68 -3.30 -34.77 12.72
C THR A 68 -4.43 -34.13 11.92
N ARG A 69 -4.96 -32.98 12.37
CA ARG A 69 -5.92 -32.19 11.59
C ARG A 69 -5.34 -31.78 10.24
N ASP A 70 -4.14 -31.22 10.22
CA ASP A 70 -3.54 -30.75 8.97
C ASP A 70 -3.23 -31.91 8.01
N ASN A 71 -2.81 -33.06 8.53
CA ASN A 71 -2.59 -34.25 7.72
C ASN A 71 -3.89 -34.81 7.13
N THR A 72 -4.99 -34.84 7.91
CA THR A 72 -6.30 -35.27 7.39
C THR A 72 -6.85 -34.32 6.32
N VAL A 73 -6.70 -32.99 6.53
CA VAL A 73 -7.06 -31.97 5.54
C VAL A 73 -6.19 -32.11 4.28
N ALA A 74 -4.87 -32.24 4.43
CA ALA A 74 -3.95 -32.41 3.33
C ALA A 74 -4.22 -33.69 2.54
N SER A 75 -4.48 -34.81 3.22
CA SER A 75 -4.87 -36.09 2.59
C SER A 75 -6.15 -35.94 1.77
N SER A 76 -7.14 -35.24 2.30
CA SER A 76 -8.38 -34.94 1.59
C SER A 76 -8.11 -34.06 0.36
N ASN A 77 -7.33 -32.99 0.51
CA ASN A 77 -6.97 -32.08 -0.58
C ASN A 77 -6.15 -32.74 -1.69
N ARG A 78 -5.27 -33.69 -1.36
CA ARG A 78 -4.51 -34.48 -2.36
C ARG A 78 -5.40 -35.35 -3.23
N LYS A 79 -6.55 -35.80 -2.70
CA LYS A 79 -7.53 -36.61 -3.45
C LYS A 79 -8.45 -35.76 -4.32
N LEU A 80 -8.58 -34.46 -4.02
CA LEU A 80 -9.32 -33.54 -4.87
C LEU A 80 -8.58 -33.36 -6.19
N ARG A 81 -9.25 -33.69 -7.30
CA ARG A 81 -8.75 -33.33 -8.63
C ARG A 81 -8.96 -31.83 -8.81
N VAL A 82 -7.91 -31.11 -9.22
CA VAL A 82 -8.04 -29.72 -9.63
C VAL A 82 -9.07 -29.68 -10.77
N ILE A 83 -10.13 -28.88 -10.61
CA ILE A 83 -11.14 -28.67 -11.65
C ILE A 83 -10.43 -27.99 -12.83
N ARG A 84 -10.15 -28.73 -13.91
CA ARG A 84 -9.42 -28.22 -15.08
C ARG A 84 -10.33 -27.50 -16.08
N ASP A 85 -11.61 -27.90 -16.14
CA ASP A 85 -12.60 -27.41 -17.10
C ASP A 85 -13.74 -26.63 -16.41
N GLY A 86 -13.37 -25.80 -15.44
CA GLY A 86 -14.35 -24.97 -14.73
C GLY A 86 -14.76 -23.77 -15.56
N THR A 87 -15.66 -23.94 -16.52
CA THR A 87 -16.43 -22.82 -17.12
C THR A 87 -17.18 -22.04 -16.03
N HIS A 88 -17.50 -22.70 -14.91
CA HIS A 88 -18.01 -22.07 -13.70
C HIS A 88 -17.28 -22.62 -12.47
N ILE A 89 -16.15 -22.02 -12.10
CA ILE A 89 -15.56 -22.22 -10.77
C ILE A 89 -16.38 -21.34 -9.81
N PRO A 90 -17.20 -21.92 -8.92
CA PRO A 90 -17.98 -21.14 -7.97
C PRO A 90 -17.02 -20.31 -7.11
N GLY A 91 -17.16 -18.98 -7.19
CA GLY A 91 -16.26 -18.03 -6.55
C GLY A 91 -15.40 -17.19 -7.49
N ILE A 92 -15.15 -17.60 -8.75
CA ILE A 92 -14.39 -16.78 -9.72
C ILE A 92 -15.12 -15.48 -10.05
N THR A 93 -16.45 -15.53 -10.21
CA THR A 93 -17.29 -14.34 -10.44
C THR A 93 -17.12 -13.29 -9.35
N ASN A 94 -16.70 -13.71 -8.14
CA ASN A 94 -16.51 -12.84 -6.98
C ASN A 94 -15.02 -12.59 -6.65
N LEU A 95 -14.08 -13.34 -7.23
CA LEU A 95 -12.66 -13.30 -6.88
C LEU A 95 -11.92 -12.04 -7.39
N LYS A 96 -12.48 -11.33 -8.38
CA LYS A 96 -11.84 -10.11 -8.95
C LYS A 96 -12.69 -8.84 -8.90
N LYS A 97 -14.00 -8.94 -8.71
CA LYS A 97 -14.98 -7.84 -8.84
C LYS A 97 -14.90 -6.76 -7.75
N LYS A 98 -13.85 -6.76 -6.92
CA LYS A 98 -13.58 -5.75 -5.88
C LYS A 98 -12.10 -5.37 -5.77
N HIS A 99 -11.27 -5.95 -6.62
CA HIS A 99 -9.81 -5.79 -6.58
C HIS A 99 -9.25 -5.33 -7.93
N CYS A 100 -10.09 -4.94 -8.88
CA CYS A 100 -9.62 -4.36 -10.12
C CYS A 100 -9.17 -2.90 -9.88
N ILE A 101 -8.25 -2.42 -10.72
CA ILE A 101 -7.68 -1.07 -10.63
C ILE A 101 -8.77 0.02 -10.53
N THR A 102 -9.90 -0.15 -11.23
CA THR A 102 -11.00 0.81 -11.26
C THR A 102 -11.83 0.80 -9.97
N ASP A 103 -12.06 -0.37 -9.38
CA ASP A 103 -12.82 -0.50 -8.13
C ASP A 103 -12.08 0.14 -6.95
N VAL A 104 -10.75 0.03 -6.94
CA VAL A 104 -9.90 0.65 -5.90
C VAL A 104 -9.73 2.16 -6.12
N GLY A 105 -10.22 2.70 -7.24
CA GLY A 105 -10.13 4.13 -7.56
C GLY A 105 -8.71 4.59 -7.93
N PHE A 106 -7.85 3.68 -8.39
CA PHE A 106 -6.49 4.03 -8.83
C PHE A 106 -6.46 4.67 -10.22
N ALA A 107 -7.48 4.41 -11.05
CA ALA A 107 -7.57 4.99 -12.38
C ALA A 107 -9.00 5.02 -12.92
N ASP A 108 -9.24 5.99 -13.80
CA ASP A 108 -10.50 6.15 -14.49
C ASP A 108 -10.49 5.42 -15.84
N PRO A 109 -11.54 4.64 -16.17
CA PRO A 109 -11.69 4.01 -17.48
C PRO A 109 -11.73 5.01 -18.64
N LYS A 110 -12.10 6.26 -18.36
CA LYS A 110 -12.11 7.35 -19.36
C LYS A 110 -10.70 7.73 -19.82
N ILE A 111 -9.73 7.62 -18.92
CA ILE A 111 -8.33 8.00 -19.18
C ILE A 111 -7.57 6.82 -19.81
N ASP A 112 -7.76 5.62 -19.28
CA ASP A 112 -7.25 4.39 -19.90
C ASP A 112 -8.40 3.46 -20.31
N PRO A 113 -8.71 3.35 -21.61
CA PRO A 113 -9.76 2.47 -22.09
C PRO A 113 -9.46 0.98 -21.87
N ARG A 114 -8.21 0.60 -21.60
CA ARG A 114 -7.83 -0.81 -21.31
C ARG A 114 -8.40 -1.34 -20.00
N LEU A 115 -8.83 -0.44 -19.13
CA LEU A 115 -9.43 -0.76 -17.84
C LEU A 115 -10.94 -0.98 -17.93
N ALA A 116 -11.59 -0.54 -19.03
CA ALA A 116 -13.01 -0.80 -19.29
C ALA A 116 -13.22 -2.24 -19.78
N ARG A 117 -13.00 -3.22 -18.91
CA ARG A 117 -13.11 -4.64 -19.23
C ARG A 117 -14.48 -5.20 -18.82
N PRO A 118 -15.04 -6.17 -19.57
CA PRO A 118 -16.24 -6.86 -19.15
C PRO A 118 -15.94 -7.78 -17.95
N ASP A 119 -16.93 -7.98 -17.07
CA ASP A 119 -16.83 -8.81 -15.86
C ASP A 119 -16.36 -10.25 -16.12
N THR A 120 -16.51 -10.75 -17.34
CA THR A 120 -16.10 -12.10 -17.75
C THR A 120 -14.61 -12.23 -18.05
N ASP A 121 -13.90 -11.11 -18.25
CA ASP A 121 -12.48 -11.13 -18.59
C ASP A 121 -11.62 -11.45 -17.36
N LEU A 122 -10.89 -12.57 -17.44
CA LEU A 122 -9.98 -13.03 -16.39
C LEU A 122 -8.54 -12.59 -16.62
N SER A 123 -8.25 -11.82 -17.66
CA SER A 123 -6.92 -11.30 -17.94
C SER A 123 -6.35 -10.50 -16.77
N VAL A 124 -5.01 -10.45 -16.68
CA VAL A 124 -4.33 -9.71 -15.62
C VAL A 124 -4.43 -8.21 -15.92
N ASP A 125 -4.63 -7.42 -14.87
CA ASP A 125 -4.64 -5.97 -14.97
C ASP A 125 -3.29 -5.44 -15.49
N PRO A 126 -3.27 -4.35 -16.28
CA PRO A 126 -2.03 -3.82 -16.82
C PRO A 126 -1.20 -3.23 -15.68
N ILE A 127 0.11 -3.55 -15.66
CA ILE A 127 1.05 -3.04 -14.66
C ILE A 127 1.33 -1.54 -14.86
N MET A 128 1.38 -1.10 -16.12
CA MET A 128 1.84 0.22 -16.54
C MET A 128 0.70 1.07 -17.09
N ARG A 129 0.71 2.36 -16.76
CA ARG A 129 -0.15 3.38 -17.38
C ARG A 129 0.21 3.58 -18.86
N PRO A 130 -0.76 3.97 -19.70
CA PRO A 130 -0.51 4.27 -21.10
C PRO A 130 0.49 5.43 -21.24
N ILE A 131 1.35 5.31 -22.24
CA ILE A 131 2.39 6.30 -22.53
C ILE A 131 1.75 7.47 -23.29
N ASP A 132 2.11 8.70 -22.93
CA ASP A 132 1.70 9.90 -23.67
C ASP A 132 2.08 9.75 -25.16
N PRO A 133 1.15 9.98 -26.12
CA PRO A 133 1.43 9.89 -27.55
C PRO A 133 2.66 10.70 -27.98
N LYS A 134 2.95 11.84 -27.34
CA LYS A 134 4.15 12.63 -27.63
C LYS A 134 5.44 11.86 -27.32
N GLN A 135 5.48 11.17 -26.19
CA GLN A 135 6.63 10.34 -25.80
C GLN A 135 6.69 9.06 -26.62
N LYS A 136 5.53 8.49 -26.98
CA LYS A 136 5.46 7.34 -27.88
C LYS A 136 6.12 7.63 -29.23
N LYS A 137 5.93 8.84 -29.78
CA LYS A 137 6.64 9.29 -31.00
C LYS A 137 8.15 9.34 -30.86
N VAL A 138 8.69 9.62 -29.66
CA VAL A 138 10.15 9.65 -29.41
C VAL A 138 10.76 8.25 -29.47
N ILE A 139 10.02 7.23 -29.03
CA ILE A 139 10.50 5.83 -29.02
C ILE A 139 10.86 5.37 -30.44
N TYR A 140 10.01 5.70 -31.41
CA TYR A 140 10.11 5.24 -32.79
C TYR A 140 10.91 6.19 -33.70
N LYS A 141 11.74 7.08 -33.13
CA LYS A 141 12.66 7.89 -33.93
C LYS A 141 13.90 7.07 -34.29
N ASP A 142 14.26 7.11 -35.56
CA ASP A 142 15.44 6.43 -36.10
C ASP A 142 16.76 7.11 -35.70
N ILE A 143 17.85 6.39 -35.92
CA ILE A 143 19.24 6.83 -35.74
C ILE A 143 19.49 8.04 -36.66
N PRO A 144 20.20 9.11 -36.23
CA PRO A 144 21.18 9.21 -35.13
C PRO A 144 20.60 9.53 -33.75
N VAL A 145 19.33 9.93 -33.69
CA VAL A 145 18.68 10.33 -32.45
C VAL A 145 18.16 9.07 -31.78
N PHE A 146 19.01 8.40 -30.98
CA PHE A 146 18.68 7.15 -30.26
C PHE A 146 17.35 7.23 -29.51
N GLY A 147 16.23 6.98 -30.20
CA GLY A 147 14.88 7.31 -29.74
C GLY A 147 14.54 6.59 -28.45
N ARG A 148 14.94 5.31 -28.36
CA ARG A 148 14.83 4.51 -27.15
C ARG A 148 15.62 5.08 -25.97
N ASN A 149 16.85 5.53 -26.17
CA ASN A 149 17.66 6.10 -25.08
C ASN A 149 17.11 7.46 -24.63
N ALA A 150 16.70 8.32 -25.57
CA ALA A 150 16.05 9.58 -25.29
C ALA A 150 14.72 9.38 -24.54
N TYR A 151 13.97 8.35 -24.94
CA TYR A 151 12.74 7.94 -24.28
C TYR A 151 12.99 7.45 -22.85
N LEU A 152 13.96 6.56 -22.62
CA LEU A 152 14.26 6.07 -21.27
C LEU A 152 14.74 7.20 -20.35
N LYS A 153 15.56 8.13 -20.86
CA LYS A 153 16.02 9.32 -20.12
C LYS A 153 14.87 10.30 -19.81
N SER A 154 13.92 10.47 -20.72
CA SER A 154 12.76 11.34 -20.47
C SER A 154 11.76 10.65 -19.52
N ARG A 155 11.50 9.36 -19.70
CA ARG A 155 10.60 8.57 -18.85
C ARG A 155 11.13 8.38 -17.43
N SER A 156 12.45 8.33 -17.22
CA SER A 156 13.02 8.25 -15.86
C SER A 156 12.72 9.49 -15.02
N ARG A 157 12.58 10.67 -15.64
CA ARG A 157 12.24 11.94 -14.97
C ARG A 157 10.77 12.05 -14.56
N ILE A 158 9.89 11.25 -15.16
CA ILE A 158 8.46 11.24 -14.84
C ILE A 158 8.27 10.59 -13.47
N PRO A 159 7.40 11.13 -12.60
CA PRO A 159 7.10 10.51 -11.31
C PRO A 159 6.52 9.09 -11.49
N PRO A 160 6.77 8.18 -10.55
CA PRO A 160 6.31 6.79 -10.63
C PRO A 160 4.78 6.68 -10.70
N GLU A 161 4.05 7.58 -10.05
CA GLU A 161 2.57 7.65 -10.06
C GLU A 161 1.97 7.79 -11.48
N GLN A 162 2.65 8.51 -12.36
CA GLN A 162 2.21 8.68 -13.75
C GLN A 162 2.63 7.51 -14.65
N LYS A 163 3.51 6.63 -14.17
CA LYS A 163 4.02 5.48 -14.92
C LYS A 163 3.29 4.18 -14.57
N TYR A 164 2.98 3.97 -13.29
CA TYR A 164 2.43 2.71 -12.77
C TYR A 164 1.08 2.93 -12.10
N TYR A 165 0.27 1.87 -12.02
CA TYR A 165 -0.96 1.88 -11.21
C TYR A 165 -0.68 1.55 -9.74
N PHE A 166 0.25 0.63 -9.51
CA PHE A 166 0.62 0.13 -8.19
C PHE A 166 2.09 0.39 -7.85
N ILE A 167 2.42 0.23 -6.56
CA ILE A 167 3.79 0.24 -6.06
C ILE A 167 4.39 -1.14 -6.34
N GLU A 168 5.10 -1.27 -7.45
CA GLU A 168 5.74 -2.55 -7.81
C GLU A 168 7.05 -2.78 -7.05
N CYS A 169 7.73 -1.72 -6.63
CA CYS A 169 9.04 -1.80 -5.99
C CYS A 169 8.98 -1.29 -4.55
N SER A 170 9.55 -2.06 -3.61
CA SER A 170 9.69 -1.67 -2.20
C SER A 170 10.42 -0.33 -2.01
N GLY A 171 11.36 -0.01 -2.90
CA GLY A 171 12.08 1.28 -2.87
C GLY A 171 11.20 2.51 -3.13
N TRP A 172 9.94 2.35 -3.53
CA TRP A 172 8.98 3.44 -3.72
C TRP A 172 7.98 3.57 -2.58
N GLU A 173 8.13 2.78 -1.52
CA GLU A 173 7.32 2.92 -0.30
C GLU A 173 7.40 4.36 0.24
N TYR A 174 8.59 4.98 0.14
CA TYR A 174 8.80 6.39 0.39
C TYR A 174 8.76 7.18 -0.93
N GLY A 175 7.78 8.07 -1.10
CA GLY A 175 7.65 8.94 -2.27
C GLY A 175 6.67 8.48 -3.34
N TRP A 176 5.94 7.39 -3.12
CA TRP A 176 4.73 7.10 -3.88
C TRP A 176 3.58 8.00 -3.43
N ARG A 177 2.88 8.65 -4.38
CA ARG A 177 1.82 9.64 -4.09
C ARG A 177 2.31 10.73 -3.16
N LEU A 178 3.41 11.37 -3.56
CA LEU A 178 3.98 12.53 -2.85
C LEU A 178 2.96 13.66 -2.71
N THR A 179 1.98 13.75 -3.60
CA THR A 179 0.86 14.70 -3.54
C THR A 179 -0.10 14.43 -2.38
N ASP A 180 -0.25 13.18 -1.97
CA ASP A 180 -1.16 12.79 -0.88
C ASP A 180 -0.46 12.92 0.47
N SER A 181 0.88 12.91 0.47
CA SER A 181 1.66 13.12 1.69
C SER A 181 1.65 14.59 2.11
N TYR A 182 1.66 14.83 3.42
CA TYR A 182 1.78 16.18 3.99
C TYR A 182 3.01 16.92 3.45
N PHE A 183 4.08 16.18 3.18
CA PHE A 183 5.28 16.68 2.52
C PHE A 183 5.04 16.79 1.02
N ASN A 184 4.36 17.86 0.59
CA ASN A 184 4.29 18.22 -0.82
C ASN A 184 5.71 18.28 -1.46
N LYS A 185 5.79 18.29 -2.80
CA LYS A 185 7.06 18.48 -3.54
C LYS A 185 7.87 19.71 -3.12
N ASN A 186 7.22 20.68 -2.49
CA ASN A 186 7.87 21.91 -2.04
C ASN A 186 8.72 21.63 -0.81
N ALA A 187 9.96 22.12 -0.83
CA ALA A 187 10.77 22.15 0.37
C ALA A 187 9.99 22.87 1.50
N PRO A 188 10.13 22.42 2.76
CA PRO A 188 9.47 23.09 3.89
C PRO A 188 9.85 24.57 3.90
N THR A 189 8.87 25.44 4.09
CA THR A 189 9.04 26.89 4.10
C THR A 189 10.07 27.34 5.14
N CYS A 190 10.17 26.59 6.25
CA CYS A 190 11.09 26.85 7.35
C CYS A 190 11.92 25.59 7.67
N GLY A 191 12.87 25.25 6.80
CA GLY A 191 13.86 24.19 7.04
C GLY A 191 15.13 24.70 7.73
N ARG A 192 15.83 23.83 8.47
CA ARG A 192 17.16 24.15 9.04
C ARG A 192 18.17 24.31 7.90
N VAL A 193 18.70 25.51 7.72
CA VAL A 193 19.73 25.81 6.70
C VAL A 193 21.09 25.95 7.36
N TRP A 194 22.10 25.26 6.82
CA TRP A 194 23.50 25.39 7.25
C TRP A 194 24.13 26.69 6.72
N ARG A 195 23.67 27.84 7.22
CA ARG A 195 24.16 29.18 6.79
C ARG A 195 25.68 29.31 6.95
N LEU A 196 26.21 29.02 8.13
CA LEU A 196 27.65 29.16 8.40
C LEU A 196 28.51 28.35 7.41
N THR A 197 28.16 27.10 7.14
CA THR A 197 28.97 26.27 6.24
C THR A 197 28.83 26.71 4.78
N ARG A 198 27.64 27.16 4.37
CA ARG A 198 27.37 27.60 3.00
C ARG A 198 27.99 28.97 2.70
N ASP A 199 27.95 29.87 3.67
CA ASP A 199 28.41 31.25 3.50
C ASP A 199 29.91 31.39 3.78
N VAL A 200 30.47 30.65 4.74
CA VAL A 200 31.89 30.76 5.12
C VAL A 200 32.80 29.88 4.26
N LYS A 201 32.31 28.72 3.79
CA LYS A 201 33.13 27.74 3.05
C LYS A 201 32.98 27.98 1.53
N SER A 202 33.65 29.00 1.00
CA SER A 202 33.76 29.18 -0.46
C SER A 202 34.59 28.02 -1.06
N ARG A 203 34.16 27.47 -2.21
CA ARG A 203 34.97 26.50 -2.97
C ARG A 203 36.02 27.18 -3.84
N THR A 204 35.90 28.48 -4.03
CA THR A 204 36.70 29.30 -4.95
C THR A 204 37.11 30.57 -4.23
N GLY A 205 38.35 30.60 -3.77
CA GLY A 205 39.06 31.81 -3.34
C GLY A 205 38.42 32.65 -2.21
N PRO A 206 39.05 33.80 -1.89
CA PRO A 206 38.48 34.81 -1.01
C PRO A 206 37.08 35.22 -1.49
N HIS A 207 36.21 35.63 -0.56
CA HIS A 207 34.91 36.20 -0.93
C HIS A 207 35.12 37.38 -1.89
N PRO A 208 34.31 37.52 -2.95
CA PRO A 208 34.39 38.68 -3.82
C PRO A 208 34.19 39.95 -2.98
N ASP A 209 34.95 40.99 -3.30
CA ASP A 209 34.87 42.25 -2.57
C ASP A 209 33.43 42.79 -2.60
N PRO A 210 32.94 43.40 -1.50
CA PRO A 210 31.63 44.01 -1.46
C PRO A 210 31.40 44.96 -2.65
N LYS A 211 30.14 45.09 -3.11
CA LYS A 211 29.78 45.93 -4.28
C LYS A 211 30.31 47.37 -4.23
N HIS A 212 30.56 47.92 -3.04
CA HIS A 212 31.09 49.29 -2.88
C HIS A 212 32.61 49.41 -3.12
N TYR A 213 33.34 48.30 -3.22
CA TYR A 213 34.73 48.25 -3.64
C TYR A 213 34.90 47.99 -5.14
N GLN A 214 33.81 47.67 -5.86
CA GLN A 214 33.86 47.54 -7.31
C GLN A 214 33.99 48.93 -7.93
N ASN A 215 34.94 49.09 -8.84
CA ASN A 215 35.02 50.29 -9.68
C ASN A 215 33.67 50.46 -10.41
N SER A 216 33.21 51.70 -10.55
CA SER A 216 32.00 51.97 -11.33
C SER A 216 32.16 51.38 -12.72
N ASP A 217 31.17 50.56 -13.14
CA ASP A 217 31.14 50.04 -14.50
C ASP A 217 31.22 51.21 -15.46
N LEU A 218 32.28 51.24 -16.28
CA LEU A 218 32.35 52.19 -17.38
C LEU A 218 31.12 51.94 -18.26
N LEU A 219 30.36 53.00 -18.54
CA LEU A 219 29.19 52.94 -19.41
C LEU A 219 29.63 52.35 -20.75
N GLY A 220 29.42 51.05 -20.93
CA GLY A 220 29.72 50.35 -22.16
C GLY A 220 28.91 50.96 -23.30
N VAL A 221 29.48 50.95 -24.51
CA VAL A 221 28.86 51.51 -25.72
C VAL A 221 27.44 50.97 -25.84
N ALA A 222 26.46 51.86 -25.64
CA ALA A 222 25.05 51.54 -25.78
C ALA A 222 24.82 50.99 -27.20
N LYS A 223 24.41 49.73 -27.31
CA LYS A 223 24.01 49.17 -28.60
C LYS A 223 22.76 49.91 -29.05
N CYS A 224 22.88 50.76 -30.08
CA CYS A 224 21.75 51.42 -30.70
C CYS A 224 20.67 50.38 -31.08
N PRO A 225 19.39 50.61 -30.76
CA PRO A 225 18.32 49.74 -31.20
C PRO A 225 18.26 49.76 -32.73
N LYS A 226 18.22 48.59 -33.34
CA LYS A 226 18.08 48.44 -34.80
C LYS A 226 16.66 48.86 -35.19
N VAL A 227 16.58 49.81 -36.12
CA VAL A 227 15.37 50.22 -36.85
C VAL A 227 14.94 49.10 -37.81
#